data_AF-A0A382MSK4-F1
#
_entry.id   AF-A0A382MSK4-F1
#
_cell.length_a   1.000
_cell.length_b   1.000
_cell.length_c   1.000
_cell.angle_alpha   90.00
_cell.angle_beta   90.00
_cell.angle_gamma   90.00
#
_symmetry.space_group_name_H-M   'P 1'
#
loop_
_entity.id
_entity.type
_entity.pdbx_description
1 polymer ?
#
loop_
_entity_poly.entity_id
_entity_poly.type
_entity_poly.pdbx_seq_one_letter_code
_entity_poly.pdbx_strand_id
1 'polypeptide(L)' 'LIAIGKINPFISKSIPMELAKDAIKMIGERKIVGKVVLFID' A
#
# COMPACT_ATOMS: atom_id res chain seq x y z
N LEU A 1 11.75 -6.85 -14.61
CA LEU A 1 10.74 -5.88 -15.10
C LEU A 1 10.62 -4.66 -14.19
N ILE A 2 10.38 -4.80 -12.89
CA ILE A 2 10.39 -3.67 -11.93
C ILE A 2 11.78 -3.01 -11.86
N ALA A 3 12.85 -3.78 -11.64
CA ALA A 3 14.22 -3.27 -11.53
C ALA A 3 14.75 -2.60 -12.82
N ILE A 4 14.16 -2.92 -13.98
CA ILE A 4 14.51 -2.34 -15.28
C ILE A 4 13.50 -1.27 -15.72
N GLY A 5 12.66 -0.77 -14.80
CA GLY A 5 11.71 0.33 -15.04
C GLY A 5 10.50 0.01 -15.92
N LYS A 6 10.33 -1.25 -16.36
CA LYS A 6 9.22 -1.64 -17.25
C LYS A 6 7.87 -1.83 -16.53
N ILE A 7 7.88 -1.97 -15.21
CA ILE A 7 6.67 -2.05 -14.38
C ILE A 7 6.83 -1.06 -13.24
N ASN A 8 5.88 -0.14 -13.12
CA ASN A 8 5.80 0.79 -12.00
C ASN A 8 4.69 0.35 -11.03
N PRO A 9 5.02 -0.06 -9.79
CA PRO A 9 4.01 -0.35 -8.78
C PRO A 9 3.17 0.89 -8.47
N PHE A 10 1.85 0.78 -8.62
CA PHE A 10 0.95 1.84 -8.18
C PHE A 10 0.74 1.77 -6.65
N ILE A 11 1.35 2.71 -5.94
CA ILE A 11 1.15 2.92 -4.50
C ILE A 11 -0.03 3.87 -4.35
N SER A 12 -1.15 3.36 -3.84
CA SER A 12 -2.38 4.11 -3.69
C SER A 12 -2.48 4.82 -2.35
N LYS A 13 -1.77 4.31 -1.33
CA LYS A 13 -1.82 4.88 0.02
C LYS A 13 -0.56 4.53 0.80
N SER A 14 -0.05 5.48 1.57
CA SER A 14 1.02 5.28 2.54
C SER A 14 0.46 5.53 3.93
N ILE A 15 0.67 4.60 4.86
CA ILE A 15 0.07 4.62 6.20
C ILE A 15 1.18 4.34 7.24
N PRO A 16 1.23 5.08 8.36
CA PRO A 16 2.15 4.77 9.46
C PRO A 16 1.91 3.35 10.02
N MET A 17 2.97 2.70 10.48
CA MET A 17 2.91 1.33 10.99
C MET A 17 1.91 1.18 12.16
N GLU A 18 1.75 2.22 12.98
CA GLU A 18 0.80 2.27 14.12
C GLU A 18 -0.64 2.06 13.65
N LEU A 19 -0.96 2.43 12.41
CA LEU A 19 -2.28 2.32 11.79
C LEU A 19 -2.42 1.09 10.88
N ALA A 20 -1.53 0.09 11.00
CA ALA A 20 -1.56 -1.12 10.17
C ALA A 20 -2.91 -1.87 10.23
N LYS A 21 -3.57 -1.87 11.40
CA LYS A 21 -4.90 -2.50 11.55
C LYS A 21 -5.95 -1.87 10.63
N ASP A 22 -5.92 -0.55 10.49
CA ASP A 22 -6.85 0.17 9.62
C ASP A 22 -6.55 -0.10 8.15
N ALA A 23 -5.26 -0.22 7.78
CA ALA A 23 -4.84 -0.63 6.45
C ALA A 23 -5.41 -2.02 6.08
N ILE A 24 -5.29 -2.99 6.98
CA ILE A 24 -5.82 -4.35 6.78
C ILE A 24 -7.34 -4.31 6.61
N LYS A 25 -8.04 -3.54 7.46
CA LYS A 25 -9.49 -3.39 7.36
C LYS A 25 -9.91 -2.79 6.02
N MET A 26 -9.24 -1.73 5.56
CA MET A 26 -9.52 -1.10 4.26
C MET A 26 -9.29 -2.05 3.07
N ILE A 27 -8.27 -2.92 3.15
CA ILE A 27 -8.02 -3.96 2.14
C ILE A 27 -9.13 -5.02 2.17
N GLY A 28 -9.51 -5.49 3.37
CA GLY A 28 -10.58 -6.48 3.54
C GLY A 28 -11.94 -5.98 3.04
N GLU A 29 -12.23 -4.70 3.24
CA GLU A 29 -13.43 -4.03 2.73
C GLU A 29 -13.35 -3.67 1.23
N ARG A 30 -12.25 -4.01 0.54
CA ARG A 30 -11.99 -3.71 -0.88
C ARG A 30 -12.11 -2.22 -1.22
N LYS A 31 -11.79 -1.34 -0.27
CA LYS A 31 -11.84 0.13 -0.45
C LYS A 31 -10.58 0.72 -1.07
N ILE A 32 -9.60 -0.12 -1.41
CA ILE A 32 -8.29 0.31 -1.93
C ILE A 32 -8.07 -0.29 -3.31
N VAL A 33 -7.64 0.56 -4.23
CA VAL A 33 -7.22 0.17 -5.58
C VAL A 33 -5.71 0.35 -5.67
N GLY A 34 -4.97 -0.75 -5.74
CA GLY A 34 -3.51 -0.72 -5.82
C GLY A 34 -2.84 -1.18 -4.52
N LYS A 35 -1.65 -0.65 -4.23
CA LYS A 35 -0.81 -1.08 -3.11
C LYS A 35 -0.86 -0.09 -1.96
N VAL A 36 -0.96 -0.62 -0.74
CA VAL A 36 -0.72 0.13 0.49
C VAL A 36 0.71 -0.09 0.94
N VAL A 37 1.40 0.98 1.31
CA VAL A 37 2.73 0.93 1.92
C VAL A 37 2.61 1.31 3.39
N LEU A 38 3.18 0.47 4.26
CA LEU A 38 3.37 0.81 5.66
C LEU A 38 4.77 1.38 5.84
N PHE A 39 4.88 2.49 6.57
CA PHE A 39 6.17 3.13 6.85
C PHE A 39 6.37 3.30 8.36
N ILE A 40 7.63 3.34 8.75
CA ILE A 40 8.10 3.69 10.09
C ILE A 40 8.83 5.01 9.91
N ASP A 41 8.44 6.05 10.65
CA ASP A 41 9.18 7.32 10.71
C ASP A 41 10.45 7.19 11.55
#